data_AF-A0A932B582-F1
#
_entry.id   AF-A0A932B582-F1
#
_cell.length_a   1.000
_cell.length_b   1.000
_cell.length_c   1.000
_cell.angle_alpha   90.00
_cell.angle_beta   90.00
_cell.angle_gamma   90.00
#
_symmetry.space_group_name_H-M   'P 1'
#
loop_
_entity.id
_entity.type
_entity.pdbx_description
1 polymer ?
#
loop_
_entity_poly.entity_id
_entity_poly.type
_entity_poly.pdbx_seq_one_letter_code
_entity_poly.pdbx_strand_id
1 'polypeptide(L)'
;NGDEGSAIHYGGDHYFAKPTDLWGEPTFRKGTLYFYNNTVVINGTSGQVFQLSTTEESAQVWNNVFYFAPTVTYPSLRASSADYASSSEFKNYWTSGGNLTLGKNWSSTTLADSDPWHTVPGTVTGWSNLIKGTTLPVDKNTFIPTSGSPVVDTAQANLTAVTAYPVQYQYDVSTFSVKTRAVNGAAADIGAVER
;
A
#
# COMPACT_ATOMS: atom_id res chain seq x y z
N ASN A 1 -17.52 5.18 -9.74
CA ASN A 1 -16.57 6.31 -9.83
C ASN A 1 -15.43 6.01 -8.88
N GLY A 2 -14.18 6.10 -9.35
CA GLY A 2 -12.99 5.81 -8.55
C GLY A 2 -12.54 6.97 -7.67
N ASP A 3 -13.35 8.03 -7.54
CA ASP A 3 -12.97 9.26 -6.82
C ASP A 3 -12.98 9.11 -5.29
N GLU A 4 -13.57 8.02 -4.78
CA GLU A 4 -13.63 7.67 -3.35
C GLU A 4 -13.02 6.28 -3.07
N GLY A 5 -12.39 5.66 -4.06
CA GLY A 5 -11.84 4.30 -3.97
C GLY A 5 -10.37 4.25 -3.60
N SER A 6 -9.95 3.19 -2.91
CA SER A 6 -8.53 2.88 -2.70
C SER A 6 -8.05 1.80 -3.67
N ALA A 7 -6.75 1.78 -3.96
CA ALA A 7 -6.15 0.68 -4.73
C ALA A 7 -6.20 -0.65 -3.96
N ILE A 8 -6.14 -0.59 -2.63
CA ILE A 8 -6.06 -1.75 -1.73
C ILE A 8 -7.00 -1.53 -0.55
N HIS A 9 -8.00 -2.37 -0.44
CA HIS A 9 -8.89 -2.44 0.72
C HIS A 9 -8.54 -3.65 1.60
N TYR A 10 -8.45 -3.47 2.93
CA TYR A 10 -8.21 -4.55 3.89
C TYR A 10 -9.06 -4.38 5.16
N GLY A 11 -9.77 -5.44 5.53
CA GLY A 11 -10.84 -5.43 6.52
C GLY A 11 -12.15 -5.79 5.84
N GLY A 12 -13.27 -5.19 6.25
CA GLY A 12 -14.52 -5.36 5.52
C GLY A 12 -15.41 -4.13 5.48
N ASP A 13 -16.68 -4.39 5.17
CA ASP A 13 -17.71 -3.39 4.90
C ASP A 13 -18.75 -3.31 6.04
N HIS A 14 -18.95 -2.12 6.59
CA HIS A 14 -19.34 -1.98 8.01
C HIS A 14 -20.69 -1.34 8.26
N TYR A 15 -21.52 -1.17 7.23
CA TYR A 15 -22.76 -0.41 7.36
C TYR A 15 -23.68 -0.98 8.46
N PHE A 16 -23.86 -0.21 9.55
CA PHE A 16 -24.79 -0.48 10.66
C PHE A 16 -24.51 -1.72 11.52
N ALA A 17 -23.37 -2.39 11.35
CA ALA A 17 -23.03 -3.54 12.15
C ALA A 17 -22.89 -3.16 13.64
N LYS A 18 -23.17 -4.12 14.53
CA LYS A 18 -23.00 -4.05 15.98
C LYS A 18 -22.15 -5.24 16.44
N PRO A 19 -21.43 -5.16 17.58
CA PRO A 19 -20.56 -6.25 18.05
C PRO A 19 -21.23 -7.63 18.18
N THR A 20 -22.55 -7.66 18.39
CA THR A 20 -23.34 -8.89 18.53
C THR A 20 -23.82 -9.48 17.20
N ASP A 21 -23.64 -8.75 16.10
CA ASP A 21 -24.10 -9.19 14.80
C ASP A 21 -23.24 -10.34 14.26
N LEU A 22 -23.90 -11.26 13.57
CA LEU A 22 -23.25 -12.38 12.87
C LEU A 22 -22.91 -12.01 11.41
N TRP A 23 -22.79 -10.71 11.14
CA TRP A 23 -22.48 -10.12 9.84
C TRP A 23 -21.72 -8.81 10.06
N GLY A 24 -21.06 -8.31 9.01
CA GLY A 24 -20.32 -7.05 9.08
C GLY A 24 -19.04 -7.16 9.91
N GLU A 25 -18.63 -6.03 10.51
CA GLU A 25 -17.35 -5.88 11.21
C GLU A 25 -17.01 -6.95 12.26
N PRO A 26 -17.95 -7.46 13.07
CA PRO A 26 -17.64 -8.56 14.00
C PRO A 26 -17.14 -9.85 13.34
N THR A 27 -17.44 -10.05 12.05
CA THR A 27 -17.12 -11.29 11.32
C THR A 27 -15.95 -11.18 10.36
N PHE A 28 -15.49 -9.95 10.07
CA PHE A 28 -14.37 -9.77 9.15
C PHE A 28 -13.04 -10.12 9.79
N ARG A 29 -12.09 -10.48 8.92
CA ARG A 29 -10.75 -10.87 9.35
C ARG A 29 -10.00 -9.63 9.80
N LYS A 30 -9.65 -9.63 11.08
CA LYS A 30 -8.70 -8.71 11.69
C LYS A 30 -7.30 -9.28 11.60
N GLY A 31 -6.30 -8.43 11.49
CA GLY A 31 -4.92 -8.87 11.42
C GLY A 31 -3.97 -7.88 10.77
N THR A 32 -2.83 -8.41 10.34
CA THR A 32 -1.79 -7.65 9.66
C THR A 32 -1.73 -8.03 8.19
N LEU A 33 -1.97 -7.06 7.31
CA LEU A 33 -1.64 -7.15 5.90
C LEU A 33 -0.12 -6.98 5.73
N TYR A 34 0.55 -7.96 5.13
CA TYR A 34 1.95 -7.82 4.72
C TYR A 34 1.98 -7.48 3.22
N PHE A 35 2.33 -6.23 2.88
CA PHE A 35 2.35 -5.74 1.50
C PHE A 35 3.78 -5.40 1.07
N TYR A 36 4.39 -6.26 0.25
CA TYR A 36 5.80 -6.12 -0.10
C TYR A 36 6.16 -6.54 -1.52
N ASN A 37 7.20 -5.89 -2.06
CA ASN A 37 7.73 -6.09 -3.41
C ASN A 37 6.69 -5.87 -4.52
N ASN A 38 5.89 -4.81 -4.40
CA ASN A 38 4.93 -4.39 -5.43
C ASN A 38 5.33 -3.07 -6.10
N THR A 39 4.86 -2.86 -7.32
CA THR A 39 4.88 -1.56 -7.99
C THR A 39 3.45 -1.10 -8.20
N VAL A 40 3.08 0.02 -7.59
CA VAL A 40 1.76 0.62 -7.68
C VAL A 40 1.88 1.95 -8.41
N VAL A 41 1.22 2.05 -9.56
CA VAL A 41 1.18 3.24 -10.40
C VAL A 41 -0.25 3.76 -10.42
N ILE A 42 -0.47 4.93 -9.82
CA ILE A 42 -1.76 5.60 -9.77
C ILE A 42 -1.77 6.73 -10.79
N ASN A 43 -2.67 6.62 -11.76
CA ASN A 43 -2.93 7.62 -12.78
C ASN A 43 -4.27 8.32 -12.51
N GLY A 44 -4.56 9.43 -13.20
CA GLY A 44 -5.80 10.19 -13.03
C GLY A 44 -5.58 11.47 -12.22
N THR A 45 -6.64 11.97 -11.59
CA THR A 45 -6.64 13.26 -10.86
C THR A 45 -6.70 13.11 -9.33
N SER A 46 -7.13 11.95 -8.85
CA SER A 46 -7.25 11.53 -7.46
C SER A 46 -6.58 10.16 -7.27
N GLY A 47 -6.20 9.82 -6.04
CA GLY A 47 -5.48 8.57 -5.81
C GLY A 47 -5.16 8.28 -4.35
N GLN A 48 -5.62 7.13 -3.86
CA GLN A 48 -5.36 6.63 -2.53
C GLN A 48 -4.85 5.17 -2.60
N VAL A 49 -3.83 4.81 -1.83
CA VAL A 49 -3.27 3.44 -1.86
C VAL A 49 -4.06 2.48 -0.99
N PHE A 50 -4.12 2.73 0.31
CA PHE A 50 -4.67 1.80 1.30
C PHE A 50 -5.95 2.33 1.93
N GLN A 51 -6.92 1.45 2.11
CA GLN A 51 -8.06 1.64 2.99
C GLN A 51 -8.11 0.45 3.93
N LEU A 52 -7.63 0.65 5.15
CA LEU A 52 -7.92 -0.26 6.23
C LEU A 52 -9.27 0.13 6.81
N SER A 53 -10.08 -0.87 7.16
CA SER A 53 -11.46 -0.58 7.55
C SER A 53 -11.54 -0.01 8.97
N THR A 54 -10.74 -0.51 9.92
CA THR A 54 -10.66 -0.03 11.31
C THR A 54 -9.23 0.07 11.85
N THR A 55 -9.09 0.77 12.98
CA THR A 55 -7.84 0.80 13.76
C THR A 55 -7.45 -0.55 14.39
N GLU A 56 -8.26 -1.59 14.25
CA GLU A 56 -7.93 -2.97 14.67
C GLU A 56 -7.13 -3.72 13.60
N GLU A 57 -7.15 -3.24 12.34
CA GLU A 57 -6.28 -3.72 11.28
C GLU A 57 -4.92 -3.02 11.30
N SER A 58 -3.91 -3.75 10.84
CA SER A 58 -2.57 -3.22 10.61
C SER A 58 -2.02 -3.61 9.25
N ALA A 59 -1.06 -2.85 8.74
CA ALA A 59 -0.30 -3.20 7.55
C ALA A 59 1.20 -2.97 7.75
N GLN A 60 1.99 -3.97 7.36
CA GLN A 60 3.45 -3.88 7.23
C GLN A 60 3.77 -3.70 5.75
N VAL A 61 4.38 -2.58 5.39
CA VAL A 61 4.53 -2.15 3.99
C VAL A 61 5.99 -1.89 3.68
N TRP A 62 6.63 -2.72 2.86
CA TRP A 62 8.06 -2.57 2.53
C TRP A 62 8.42 -3.07 1.13
N ASN A 63 9.57 -2.64 0.61
CA ASN A 63 10.08 -2.95 -0.72
C ASN A 63 9.10 -2.64 -1.87
N ASN A 64 8.20 -1.68 -1.71
CA ASN A 64 7.27 -1.27 -2.76
C ASN A 64 7.71 0.01 -3.49
N VAL A 65 7.22 0.20 -4.70
CA VAL A 65 7.26 1.46 -5.45
C VAL A 65 5.84 2.04 -5.49
N PHE A 66 5.63 3.23 -4.90
CA PHE A 66 4.38 3.97 -4.99
C PHE A 66 4.56 5.22 -5.85
N TYR A 67 4.05 5.18 -7.07
CA TYR A 67 4.11 6.31 -7.99
C TYR A 67 2.74 6.86 -8.29
N PHE A 68 2.64 8.18 -8.24
CA PHE A 68 1.46 8.93 -8.64
C PHE A 68 1.80 9.81 -9.83
N ALA A 69 0.94 9.78 -10.85
CA ALA A 69 1.07 10.65 -12.00
C ALA A 69 1.02 12.13 -11.55
N PRO A 70 1.71 13.06 -12.26
CA PRO A 70 1.70 14.48 -11.91
C PRO A 70 0.31 15.13 -11.91
N THR A 71 -0.67 14.49 -12.56
CA THR A 71 -2.07 14.93 -12.58
C THR A 71 -2.82 14.63 -11.28
N VAL A 72 -2.30 13.76 -10.41
CA VAL A 72 -2.92 13.46 -9.11
C VAL A 72 -2.63 14.61 -8.15
N THR A 73 -3.67 15.31 -7.73
CA THR A 73 -3.53 16.55 -6.93
C THR A 73 -3.12 16.26 -5.48
N TYR A 74 -3.71 15.21 -4.88
CA TYR A 74 -3.43 14.80 -3.49
C TYR A 74 -3.08 13.31 -3.40
N PRO A 75 -1.84 12.93 -3.77
CA PRO A 75 -1.33 11.58 -3.58
C PRO A 75 -1.43 11.14 -2.11
N SER A 76 -2.32 10.20 -1.83
CA SER A 76 -2.63 9.79 -0.47
C SER A 76 -2.22 8.35 -0.23
N LEU A 77 -1.49 8.09 0.85
CA LEU A 77 -1.16 6.73 1.26
C LEU A 77 -2.40 6.01 1.77
N ARG A 78 -3.21 6.69 2.58
CA ARG A 78 -4.44 6.18 3.16
C ARG A 78 -5.65 6.94 2.63
N ALA A 79 -6.68 6.20 2.25
CA ALA A 79 -7.99 6.76 1.97
C ALA A 79 -8.67 7.09 3.29
N SER A 80 -9.19 8.31 3.39
CA SER A 80 -10.24 8.59 4.36
C SER A 80 -11.51 7.91 3.89
N SER A 81 -12.27 7.43 4.85
CA SER A 81 -13.39 6.58 4.55
C SER A 81 -14.65 7.37 4.90
N ALA A 82 -15.08 8.21 3.95
CA ALA A 82 -16.23 9.13 4.13
C ALA A 82 -17.50 8.38 4.55
N ASP A 83 -17.68 7.14 4.07
CA ASP A 83 -18.80 6.26 4.42
C ASP A 83 -18.81 5.75 5.86
N TYR A 84 -17.65 5.71 6.54
CA TYR A 84 -17.52 5.18 7.90
C TYR A 84 -17.84 6.26 8.93
N ALA A 85 -17.75 7.52 8.51
CA ALA A 85 -18.07 8.66 9.34
C ALA A 85 -19.57 9.01 9.38
N SER A 86 -20.41 8.40 8.54
CA SER A 86 -21.81 8.83 8.39
C SER A 86 -22.84 7.96 9.14
N SER A 87 -22.54 6.67 9.40
CA SER A 87 -23.43 5.86 10.26
C SER A 87 -23.07 6.06 11.74
N SER A 88 -24.02 6.60 12.50
CA SER A 88 -23.86 6.89 13.94
C SER A 88 -23.64 5.63 14.78
N GLU A 89 -24.04 4.46 14.29
CA GLU A 89 -23.91 3.20 15.01
C GLU A 89 -22.49 2.62 14.94
N PHE A 90 -21.83 2.65 13.77
CA PHE A 90 -20.46 2.11 13.62
C PHE A 90 -19.46 2.81 14.56
N LYS A 91 -19.51 4.14 14.63
CA LYS A 91 -18.62 4.96 15.48
C LYS A 91 -18.72 4.65 16.97
N ASN A 92 -19.81 4.03 17.42
CA ASN A 92 -19.96 3.66 18.83
C ASN A 92 -19.12 2.44 19.21
N TYR A 93 -18.71 1.64 18.23
CA TYR A 93 -18.08 0.34 18.46
C TYR A 93 -16.68 0.26 17.85
N TRP A 94 -16.44 0.91 16.72
CA TRP A 94 -15.16 0.88 16.02
C TRP A 94 -14.71 2.26 15.56
N THR A 95 -13.40 2.39 15.39
CA THR A 95 -12.76 3.58 14.81
C THR A 95 -12.27 3.23 13.42
N SER A 96 -12.69 3.98 12.39
CA SER A 96 -12.25 3.74 11.02
C SER A 96 -10.78 4.08 10.80
N GLY A 97 -10.18 3.53 9.75
CA GLY A 97 -8.78 3.78 9.40
C GLY A 97 -7.92 2.56 9.64
N GLY A 98 -6.70 2.73 10.16
CA GLY A 98 -5.80 1.58 10.38
C GLY A 98 -4.37 1.99 10.67
N ASN A 99 -3.55 1.01 11.04
CA ASN A 99 -2.17 1.23 11.44
C ASN A 99 -1.18 0.75 10.38
N LEU A 100 -0.41 1.66 9.79
CA LEU A 100 0.61 1.35 8.78
C LEU A 100 2.01 1.50 9.38
N THR A 101 2.84 0.49 9.19
CA THR A 101 4.29 0.56 9.46
C THR A 101 5.04 0.49 8.14
N LEU A 102 5.71 1.57 7.78
CA LEU A 102 6.48 1.67 6.55
C LEU A 102 7.93 1.21 6.80
N GLY A 103 8.33 0.15 6.13
CA GLY A 103 9.73 -0.17 5.89
C GLY A 103 10.31 0.67 4.76
N LYS A 104 11.38 0.17 4.16
CA LYS A 104 12.00 0.84 2.99
C LYS A 104 11.10 0.71 1.76
N ASN A 105 10.59 1.81 1.24
CA ASN A 105 9.81 1.85 0.00
C ASN A 105 10.29 3.04 -0.82
N TRP A 106 10.07 3.01 -2.14
CA TRP A 106 10.15 4.21 -2.95
C TRP A 106 8.78 4.87 -3.06
N SER A 107 8.72 6.21 -2.96
CA SER A 107 7.48 6.93 -3.26
C SER A 107 7.71 8.25 -3.99
N SER A 108 6.67 8.71 -4.70
CA SER A 108 6.58 10.11 -5.11
C SER A 108 6.85 11.04 -3.91
N THR A 109 7.61 12.11 -4.11
CA THR A 109 7.91 13.12 -3.06
C THR A 109 6.65 13.75 -2.48
N THR A 110 5.60 13.86 -3.29
CA THR A 110 4.30 14.43 -2.94
C THR A 110 3.38 13.50 -2.14
N LEU A 111 3.77 12.22 -1.95
CA LEU A 111 2.96 11.29 -1.16
C LEU A 111 2.83 11.81 0.28
N ALA A 112 1.58 12.03 0.70
CA ALA A 112 1.19 12.34 2.06
C ALA A 112 0.39 11.17 2.66
N ASP A 113 0.09 11.27 3.95
CA ASP A 113 -0.75 10.28 4.63
C ASP A 113 -2.16 10.23 4.03
N SER A 114 -2.83 11.37 3.97
CA SER A 114 -4.14 11.53 3.37
C SER A 114 -4.27 12.91 2.72
N ASP A 115 -5.42 13.18 2.09
CA ASP A 115 -5.68 14.53 1.59
C ASP A 115 -5.81 15.54 2.77
N PRO A 116 -5.46 16.82 2.55
CA PRO A 116 -5.52 17.86 3.58
C PRO A 116 -6.86 18.13 4.27
N TRP A 117 -7.98 17.60 3.76
CA TRP A 117 -9.33 17.84 4.28
C TRP A 117 -9.83 16.66 5.11
N HIS A 118 -9.27 15.47 4.90
CA HIS A 118 -9.72 14.26 5.57
C HIS A 118 -8.58 13.54 6.26
N THR A 119 -8.48 13.69 7.58
CA THR A 119 -7.56 12.91 8.41
C THR A 119 -8.05 11.47 8.56
N VAL A 120 -7.13 10.51 8.55
CA VAL A 120 -7.43 9.08 8.73
C VAL A 120 -7.02 8.65 10.14
N PRO A 121 -7.94 8.15 11.00
CA PRO A 121 -7.57 7.67 12.32
C PRO A 121 -6.63 6.45 12.27
N GLY A 122 -6.04 6.11 13.41
CA GLY A 122 -4.92 5.17 13.49
C GLY A 122 -3.58 5.88 13.26
N THR A 123 -2.56 5.13 12.85
CA THR A 123 -1.19 5.64 12.78
C THR A 123 -0.49 5.26 11.48
N VAL A 124 0.43 6.13 11.03
CA VAL A 124 1.45 5.77 10.04
C VAL A 124 2.82 6.07 10.62
N THR A 125 3.67 5.05 10.66
CA THR A 125 5.06 5.17 11.13
C THR A 125 6.04 4.79 10.02
N GLY A 126 7.30 5.22 10.15
CA GLY A 126 8.36 4.85 9.20
C GLY A 126 8.46 5.75 7.96
N TRP A 127 7.88 6.94 7.95
CA TRP A 127 8.03 7.92 6.85
C TRP A 127 9.49 8.22 6.48
N SER A 128 10.39 8.21 7.47
CA SER A 128 11.83 8.41 7.27
C SER A 128 12.52 7.27 6.52
N ASN A 129 11.88 6.11 6.39
CA ASN A 129 12.43 4.95 5.67
C ASN A 129 12.20 5.05 4.16
N LEU A 130 11.41 6.02 3.70
CA LEU A 130 11.06 6.16 2.29
C LEU A 130 12.20 6.77 1.47
N ILE A 131 12.49 6.14 0.34
CA ILE A 131 13.25 6.75 -0.75
C ILE A 131 12.27 7.63 -1.52
N LYS A 132 12.45 8.95 -1.46
CA LYS A 132 11.56 9.90 -2.16
C LYS A 132 12.13 10.30 -3.51
N GLY A 133 11.30 10.33 -4.54
CA GLY A 133 11.70 10.81 -5.87
C GLY A 133 10.54 11.45 -6.65
N THR A 134 10.85 12.14 -7.74
CA THR A 134 9.85 12.79 -8.62
C THR A 134 9.61 12.04 -9.92
N THR A 135 10.51 11.14 -10.30
CA THR A 135 10.43 10.35 -11.53
C THR A 135 10.27 8.88 -11.17
N LEU A 136 9.33 8.19 -11.85
CA LEU A 136 9.13 6.74 -11.68
C LEU A 136 10.48 6.00 -11.82
N PRO A 137 10.90 5.20 -10.83
CA PRO A 137 12.24 4.60 -10.79
C PRO A 137 12.31 3.28 -11.59
N VAL A 138 11.24 2.95 -12.31
CA VAL A 138 11.09 1.75 -13.15
C VAL A 138 10.55 2.14 -14.52
N ASP A 139 10.81 1.34 -15.53
CA ASP A 139 10.15 1.50 -16.82
C ASP A 139 8.65 1.18 -16.69
N LYS A 140 7.78 2.06 -17.20
CA LYS A 140 6.32 1.95 -16.97
C LYS A 140 5.65 0.78 -17.69
N ASN A 141 6.29 0.23 -18.72
CA ASN A 141 5.73 -0.86 -19.52
C ASN A 141 6.19 -2.22 -19.00
N THR A 142 7.43 -2.27 -18.49
CA THR A 142 8.07 -3.50 -18.05
C THR A 142 8.16 -3.66 -16.53
N PHE A 143 8.01 -2.55 -15.79
CA PHE A 143 8.26 -2.42 -14.35
C PHE A 143 9.68 -2.75 -13.90
N ILE A 144 10.62 -2.95 -14.84
CA ILE A 144 12.04 -3.18 -14.56
C ILE A 144 12.67 -1.86 -14.09
N PRO A 145 13.46 -1.87 -12.99
CA PRO A 145 14.23 -0.70 -12.56
C PRO A 145 15.09 -0.08 -13.67
N THR A 146 14.99 1.24 -13.83
CA THR A 146 15.78 1.98 -14.82
C THR A 146 17.27 2.02 -14.44
N SER A 147 18.15 2.35 -15.39
CA SER A 147 19.58 2.47 -15.10
C SER A 147 19.89 3.57 -14.10
N GLY A 148 20.67 3.25 -13.07
CA GLY A 148 20.98 4.17 -11.96
C GLY A 148 19.80 4.42 -11.02
N SER A 149 18.74 3.62 -11.12
CA SER A 149 17.55 3.76 -10.28
C SER A 149 17.89 3.55 -8.80
N PRO A 150 17.36 4.38 -7.88
CA PRO A 150 17.64 4.26 -6.46
C PRO A 150 16.95 3.05 -5.82
N VAL A 151 16.14 2.30 -6.57
CA VAL A 151 15.48 1.07 -6.10
C VAL A 151 16.32 -0.19 -6.31
N VAL A 152 17.40 -0.11 -7.09
CA VAL A 152 18.26 -1.26 -7.40
C VAL A 152 19.10 -1.66 -6.18
N ASP A 153 19.18 -2.94 -5.85
CA ASP A 153 20.02 -3.48 -4.77
C ASP A 153 19.79 -2.85 -3.39
N THR A 154 18.59 -2.31 -3.17
CA THR A 154 18.31 -1.51 -1.96
C THR A 154 17.23 -2.07 -1.08
N ALA A 155 16.56 -3.16 -1.46
CA ALA A 155 15.49 -3.75 -0.65
C ALA A 155 15.98 -4.06 0.77
N GLN A 156 15.09 -3.82 1.74
CA GLN A 156 15.32 -4.32 3.09
C GLN A 156 15.07 -5.84 3.14
N ALA A 157 15.68 -6.52 4.11
CA ALA A 157 15.39 -7.90 4.40
C ALA A 157 13.91 -8.09 4.80
N ASN A 158 13.36 -9.26 4.50
CA ASN A 158 11.99 -9.59 4.89
C ASN A 158 11.84 -9.65 6.41
N LEU A 159 10.67 -9.23 6.89
CA LEU A 159 10.31 -9.34 8.29
C LEU A 159 10.26 -10.81 8.72
N THR A 160 10.61 -11.09 9.97
CA THR A 160 10.60 -12.46 10.53
C THR A 160 9.24 -13.14 10.38
N ALA A 161 8.15 -12.37 10.45
CA ALA A 161 6.78 -12.87 10.32
C ALA A 161 6.45 -13.48 8.94
N VAL A 162 7.23 -13.18 7.90
CA VAL A 162 6.99 -13.66 6.53
C VAL A 162 8.15 -14.46 5.95
N THR A 163 9.06 -14.98 6.79
CA THR A 163 10.20 -15.78 6.32
C THR A 163 9.80 -17.03 5.55
N ALA A 164 8.64 -17.61 5.88
CA ALA A 164 8.06 -18.74 5.15
C ALA A 164 7.43 -18.36 3.78
N TYR A 165 7.34 -17.06 3.47
CA TYR A 165 6.69 -16.53 2.27
C TYR A 165 7.65 -15.62 1.46
N PRO A 166 8.81 -16.12 1.00
CA PRO A 166 9.73 -15.33 0.18
C PRO A 166 9.13 -15.03 -1.20
N VAL A 167 9.51 -13.90 -1.79
CA VAL A 167 9.13 -13.55 -3.18
C VAL A 167 10.04 -14.29 -4.14
N GLN A 168 9.61 -15.47 -4.58
CA GLN A 168 10.40 -16.35 -5.46
C GLN A 168 10.16 -16.08 -6.95
N TYR A 169 9.10 -15.35 -7.28
CA TYR A 169 8.64 -15.16 -8.65
C TYR A 169 8.24 -13.71 -8.91
N GLN A 170 8.36 -13.32 -10.18
CA GLN A 170 7.92 -12.04 -10.72
C GLN A 170 7.13 -12.28 -12.02
N TYR A 171 6.35 -11.29 -12.40
CA TYR A 171 5.63 -11.32 -13.67
C TYR A 171 6.56 -10.95 -14.83
N ASP A 172 6.62 -11.79 -15.85
CA ASP A 172 7.31 -11.48 -17.11
C ASP A 172 6.30 -10.95 -18.12
N VAL A 173 6.32 -9.63 -18.26
CA VAL A 173 5.53 -8.83 -19.20
C VAL A 173 5.82 -9.12 -20.67
N SER A 174 6.98 -9.69 -21.01
CA SER A 174 7.28 -10.07 -22.40
C SER A 174 6.60 -11.37 -22.82
N THR A 175 6.41 -12.29 -21.88
CA THR A 175 5.82 -13.61 -22.11
C THR A 175 4.45 -13.79 -21.46
N PHE A 176 3.97 -12.77 -20.72
CA PHE A 176 2.77 -12.80 -19.90
C PHE A 176 2.71 -13.99 -18.94
N SER A 177 3.87 -14.36 -18.37
CA SER A 177 4.02 -15.59 -17.59
C SER A 177 4.78 -15.39 -16.27
N VAL A 178 4.89 -16.45 -15.47
CA VAL A 178 5.69 -16.45 -14.24
C VAL A 178 7.17 -16.61 -14.58
N LYS A 179 8.02 -15.80 -13.95
CA LYS A 179 9.48 -15.89 -14.07
C LYS A 179 10.10 -15.95 -12.67
N THR A 180 11.13 -16.76 -12.49
CA THR A 180 11.89 -16.78 -11.23
C THR A 180 12.47 -15.40 -10.95
N ARG A 181 12.29 -14.92 -9.73
CA ARG A 181 12.84 -13.67 -9.23
C ARG A 181 14.24 -13.92 -8.68
N ALA A 182 15.25 -13.85 -9.55
CA ALA A 182 16.65 -13.97 -9.15
C ALA A 182 17.15 -12.61 -8.63
N VAL A 183 17.76 -12.60 -7.45
CA VAL A 183 18.42 -11.40 -6.92
C VAL A 183 19.74 -11.19 -7.67
N ASN A 184 19.88 -10.03 -8.29
CA ASN A 184 21.05 -9.66 -9.07
C ASN A 184 21.84 -8.57 -8.34
N GLY A 185 22.74 -8.97 -7.45
CA GLY A 185 23.61 -8.04 -6.72
C GLY A 185 23.64 -8.31 -5.21
N ALA A 186 23.66 -7.23 -4.43
CA ALA A 186 23.81 -7.29 -2.97
C ALA A 186 22.48 -7.49 -2.23
N ALA A 187 21.36 -7.06 -2.81
CA ALA A 187 20.03 -7.23 -2.26
C ALA A 187 18.99 -7.28 -3.38
N ALA A 188 17.75 -7.64 -3.06
CA ALA A 188 16.66 -7.51 -4.02
C ALA A 188 16.44 -6.04 -4.43
N ASP A 189 15.85 -5.84 -5.60
CA ASP A 189 15.32 -4.56 -6.03
C ASP A 189 14.00 -4.26 -5.31
N ILE A 190 13.77 -2.98 -4.99
CA ILE A 190 12.47 -2.50 -4.52
C ILE A 190 11.51 -2.47 -5.72
N GLY A 191 10.32 -3.06 -5.57
CA GLY A 191 9.27 -3.12 -6.60
C GLY A 191 8.95 -4.52 -7.10
N ALA A 192 8.05 -4.58 -8.09
CA ALA A 192 7.47 -5.82 -8.63
C ALA A 192 8.45 -6.72 -9.41
N VAL A 193 9.52 -6.16 -9.96
CA VAL A 193 10.39 -6.84 -10.93
C VAL A 193 11.86 -6.58 -10.57
N GLU A 194 12.67 -7.63 -10.52
CA GLU A 194 14.15 -7.52 -10.48
C GLU A 194 14.69 -7.21 -11.86
N ARG A 195 15.72 -6.37 -11.89
CA ARG A 195 16.50 -6.09 -13.09
C ARG A 195 17.45 -7.24 -13.43
#